data_AF-M7PA11-F1
#
_entry.id   AF-M7PA11-F1
#
_cell.length_a   1.000
_cell.length_b   1.000
_cell.length_c   1.000
_cell.angle_alpha   90.00
_cell.angle_beta   90.00
_cell.angle_gamma   90.00
#
_symmetry.space_group_name_H-M   'P 1'
#
loop_
_entity.id
_entity.type
_entity.pdbx_description
1 polymer ?
#
loop_
_entity_poly.entity_id
_entity_poly.type
_entity_poly.pdbx_seq_one_letter_code
_entity_poly.pdbx_strand_id
1 'polypeptide(L)'
;MKASEIVWHNEESVRFMQSLGTLSEEEWRRPLGPGKWTIAEVAGHFAAWDRFILEQRLPYFFGAGPLPAGPDADELNARSGRESRGRSRDETIDDFVTVRRQLIAALRDLPAGDWSREFQIGESRMTLGHYFAGMIEHDEHHFRQIRQALENG
;
A
#
# COMPACT_ATOMS: atom_id res chain seq x y z
N MET A 1 -10.42 13.36 0.25
CA MET A 1 -9.60 13.57 -0.95
C MET A 1 -10.40 13.18 -2.19
N LYS A 2 -10.13 13.78 -3.37
CA LYS A 2 -10.84 13.46 -4.62
C LYS A 2 -10.29 12.18 -5.26
N ALA A 3 -11.14 11.46 -6.01
CA ALA A 3 -10.76 10.25 -6.74
C ALA A 3 -9.52 10.45 -7.63
N SER A 4 -9.43 11.58 -8.33
CA SER A 4 -8.32 11.89 -9.23
C SER A 4 -6.98 12.04 -8.49
N GLU A 5 -6.98 12.63 -7.29
CA GLU A 5 -5.77 12.79 -6.46
C GLU A 5 -5.29 11.43 -5.96
N ILE A 6 -6.24 10.57 -5.57
CA ILE A 6 -5.96 9.22 -5.09
C ILE A 6 -5.38 8.36 -6.21
N VAL A 7 -6.01 8.35 -7.37
CA VAL A 7 -5.51 7.62 -8.55
C VAL A 7 -4.14 8.15 -8.95
N TRP A 8 -3.93 9.47 -8.95
CA TRP A 8 -2.64 10.07 -9.28
C TRP A 8 -1.53 9.62 -8.32
N HIS A 9 -1.75 9.67 -7.00
CA HIS A 9 -0.76 9.19 -6.03
C HIS A 9 -0.40 7.72 -6.25
N ASN A 10 -1.40 6.88 -6.54
CA ASN A 10 -1.15 5.45 -6.78
C ASN A 10 -0.36 5.19 -8.08
N GLU A 11 -0.52 6.03 -9.11
CA GLU A 11 0.35 5.96 -10.30
C GLU A 11 1.78 6.41 -9.98
N GLU A 12 1.94 7.44 -9.16
CA GLU A 12 3.27 7.90 -8.72
C GLU A 12 3.95 6.89 -7.77
N SER A 13 3.19 6.16 -6.96
CA SER A 13 3.74 5.09 -6.12
C SER A 13 4.30 3.94 -6.96
N VAL A 14 3.65 3.61 -8.09
CA VAL A 14 4.20 2.67 -9.09
C VAL A 14 5.54 3.16 -9.62
N ARG A 15 5.65 4.44 -10.02
CA ARG A 15 6.91 5.00 -10.51
C ARG A 15 8.00 4.99 -9.44
N PHE A 16 7.65 5.36 -8.21
CA PHE A 16 8.57 5.33 -7.09
C PHE A 16 9.10 3.92 -6.84
N MET A 17 8.22 2.91 -6.77
CA MET A 17 8.65 1.53 -6.57
C MET A 17 9.57 1.05 -7.70
N GLN A 18 9.22 1.34 -8.95
CA GLN A 18 10.06 0.99 -10.10
C GLN A 18 11.45 1.64 -10.06
N SER A 19 11.56 2.87 -9.54
CA SER A 19 12.86 3.53 -9.39
C SER A 19 13.79 2.82 -8.39
N LEU A 20 13.24 2.03 -7.45
CA LEU A 20 14.06 1.22 -6.54
C LEU A 20 14.76 0.06 -7.26
N GLY A 21 14.37 -0.27 -8.49
CA GLY A 21 14.99 -1.32 -9.30
C GLY A 21 16.46 -1.06 -9.67
N THR A 22 16.98 0.14 -9.40
CA THR A 22 18.40 0.47 -9.61
C THR A 22 19.27 0.26 -8.37
N LEU A 23 18.67 -0.01 -7.20
CA LEU A 23 19.40 -0.16 -5.94
C LEU A 23 20.25 -1.42 -5.93
N SER A 24 21.50 -1.37 -5.46
CA SER A 24 22.26 -2.58 -5.16
C SER A 24 21.55 -3.47 -4.14
N GLU A 25 21.93 -4.76 -4.05
CA GLU A 25 21.41 -5.64 -2.99
C GLU A 25 21.73 -5.10 -1.59
N GLU A 26 22.89 -4.46 -1.40
CA GLU A 26 23.24 -3.84 -0.12
C GLU A 26 22.28 -2.71 0.25
N GLU A 27 21.98 -1.80 -0.70
CA GLU A 27 21.00 -0.74 -0.49
C GLU A 27 19.60 -1.31 -0.27
N TRP A 28 19.18 -2.30 -1.06
CA TRP A 28 17.87 -2.94 -0.93
C TRP A 28 17.66 -3.61 0.45
N ARG A 29 18.74 -4.18 1.00
CA ARG A 29 18.76 -4.79 2.34
C ARG A 29 19.13 -3.80 3.44
N ARG A 30 19.28 -2.51 3.15
CA ARG A 30 19.60 -1.48 4.14
C ARG A 30 18.43 -1.27 5.10
N PRO A 31 18.65 -1.32 6.43
CA PRO A 31 17.65 -0.92 7.42
C PRO A 31 17.28 0.56 7.29
N LEU A 32 16.00 0.89 7.48
CA LEU A 32 15.51 2.28 7.57
C LEU A 32 16.00 3.03 8.82
N GLY A 33 16.68 2.32 9.71
CA GLY A 33 17.25 2.83 10.96
C GLY A 33 17.56 1.67 11.92
N PRO A 34 18.21 1.96 13.06
CA PRO A 34 18.54 0.93 14.05
C PRO A 34 17.30 0.17 14.52
N GLY A 35 17.31 -1.16 14.34
CA GLY A 35 16.19 -2.05 14.72
C GLY A 35 14.92 -1.93 13.87
N LYS A 36 14.95 -1.15 12.79
CA LYS A 36 13.82 -1.00 11.86
C LYS A 36 13.93 -1.98 10.69
N TRP A 37 12.82 -2.14 9.98
CA TRP A 37 12.77 -2.88 8.73
C TRP A 37 13.75 -2.36 7.69
N THR A 38 14.12 -3.23 6.76
CA THR A 38 14.85 -2.92 5.55
C THR A 38 13.96 -2.31 4.47
N ILE A 39 14.57 -1.69 3.45
CA ILE A 39 13.84 -1.23 2.26
C ILE A 39 13.05 -2.39 1.63
N ALA A 40 13.63 -3.60 1.56
CA ALA A 40 12.97 -4.80 1.07
C ALA A 40 11.67 -5.14 1.83
N GLU A 41 11.73 -5.15 3.17
CA GLU A 41 10.56 -5.45 4.01
C GLU A 41 9.47 -4.39 3.91
N VAL A 42 9.87 -3.13 3.75
CA VAL A 42 8.93 -2.02 3.55
C VAL A 42 8.28 -2.13 2.17
N ALA A 43 9.05 -2.34 1.12
CA ALA A 43 8.52 -2.48 -0.22
C ALA A 43 7.56 -3.67 -0.36
N GLY A 44 7.92 -4.81 0.21
CA GLY A 44 7.11 -6.02 0.06
C GLY A 44 5.85 -6.09 0.92
N HIS A 45 5.67 -5.23 1.93
CA HIS A 45 4.41 -5.20 2.68
C HIS A 45 3.28 -4.46 1.96
N PHE A 46 3.59 -3.51 1.07
CA PHE A 46 2.57 -2.74 0.37
C PHE A 46 1.64 -3.62 -0.47
N ALA A 47 2.20 -4.56 -1.21
CA ALA A 47 1.43 -5.46 -2.06
C ALA A 47 0.45 -6.34 -1.26
N ALA A 48 0.75 -6.64 0.00
CA ALA A 48 -0.13 -7.42 0.86
C ALA A 48 -1.38 -6.61 1.26
N TRP A 49 -1.21 -5.32 1.56
CA TRP A 49 -2.32 -4.41 1.86
C TRP A 49 -3.14 -4.08 0.63
N ASP A 50 -2.52 -3.86 -0.53
CA ASP A 50 -3.24 -3.62 -1.78
C ASP A 50 -4.14 -4.82 -2.16
N ARG A 51 -3.65 -6.06 -2.00
CA ARG A 51 -4.46 -7.28 -2.21
C ARG A 51 -5.62 -7.36 -1.23
N PHE A 52 -5.36 -7.08 0.05
CA PHE A 52 -6.41 -7.05 1.04
C PHE A 52 -7.51 -6.05 0.67
N ILE A 53 -7.14 -4.86 0.19
CA ILE A 53 -8.11 -3.85 -0.26
C ILE A 53 -8.89 -4.35 -1.47
N LEU A 54 -8.21 -4.88 -2.49
CA LEU A 54 -8.82 -5.40 -3.71
C LEU A 54 -9.80 -6.54 -3.45
N GLU A 55 -9.42 -7.49 -2.61
CA GLU A 55 -10.16 -8.75 -2.46
C GLU A 55 -11.18 -8.69 -1.32
N GLN A 56 -10.90 -7.93 -0.26
CA GLN A 56 -11.66 -7.98 1.00
C GLN A 56 -12.30 -6.64 1.38
N ARG A 57 -12.03 -5.55 0.65
CA ARG A 57 -12.65 -4.23 0.91
C ARG A 57 -13.48 -3.74 -0.26
N LEU A 58 -12.85 -3.51 -1.41
CA LEU A 58 -13.49 -2.87 -2.57
C LEU A 58 -14.82 -3.52 -2.98
N PRO A 59 -14.94 -4.86 -3.06
CA PRO A 59 -16.20 -5.51 -3.44
C PRO A 59 -17.34 -5.30 -2.43
N TYR A 60 -17.03 -4.88 -1.20
CA TYR A 60 -17.94 -4.93 -0.07
C TYR A 60 -18.22 -3.57 0.59
N PHE A 61 -17.54 -2.49 0.20
CA PHE A 61 -17.75 -1.15 0.79
C PHE A 61 -19.22 -0.71 0.82
N PHE A 62 -20.00 -1.11 -0.18
CA PHE A 62 -21.42 -0.76 -0.28
C PHE A 62 -22.35 -1.97 -0.27
N GLY A 63 -21.86 -3.10 0.24
CA GLY A 63 -22.64 -4.31 0.46
C GLY A 63 -23.65 -4.18 1.59
N ALA A 64 -24.37 -5.26 1.87
CA ALA A 64 -25.35 -5.29 2.96
C ALA A 64 -24.64 -5.43 4.32
N GLY A 65 -24.58 -4.33 5.08
CA GLY A 65 -24.08 -4.31 6.46
C GLY A 65 -22.66 -3.73 6.60
N PRO A 66 -22.17 -3.62 7.85
CA PRO A 66 -20.83 -3.12 8.11
C PRO A 66 -19.75 -4.09 7.63
N LEU A 67 -18.65 -3.55 7.12
CA LEU A 67 -17.44 -4.31 6.85
C LEU A 67 -16.85 -4.81 8.18
N PRO A 68 -16.29 -6.03 8.22
CA PRO A 68 -15.55 -6.50 9.38
C PRO A 68 -14.29 -5.66 9.61
N ALA A 69 -13.74 -5.74 10.82
CA ALA A 69 -12.42 -5.21 11.11
C ALA A 69 -11.37 -5.74 10.11
N GLY A 70 -10.28 -5.01 9.94
CA GLY A 70 -9.16 -5.47 9.11
C GLY A 70 -8.51 -6.73 9.71
N PRO A 71 -7.59 -7.38 8.97
CA PRO A 71 -6.73 -8.39 9.55
C PRO A 71 -5.91 -7.76 10.68
N ASP A 72 -5.37 -8.60 11.56
CA ASP A 72 -4.34 -8.17 12.49
C ASP A 72 -3.16 -7.59 11.70
N ALA A 73 -2.89 -6.30 11.92
CA ALA A 73 -1.88 -5.58 11.17
C ALA A 73 -0.47 -6.12 11.46
N ASP A 74 -0.20 -6.51 12.72
CA ASP A 74 1.10 -7.03 13.12
C ASP A 74 1.34 -8.42 12.51
N GLU A 75 0.32 -9.27 12.46
CA GLU A 75 0.43 -10.58 11.80
C GLU A 75 0.67 -10.44 10.28
N LEU A 76 -0.10 -9.57 9.61
CA LEU A 76 0.04 -9.33 8.17
C LEU A 76 1.43 -8.75 7.84
N ASN A 77 1.86 -7.77 8.63
CA ASN A 77 3.16 -7.11 8.51
C ASN A 77 4.30 -8.09 8.77
N ALA A 78 4.22 -8.89 9.84
CA ALA A 78 5.24 -9.88 10.17
C ALA A 78 5.37 -10.94 9.07
N ARG A 79 4.25 -11.41 8.51
CA ARG A 79 4.27 -12.33 7.36
C ARG A 79 4.92 -11.68 6.14
N SER A 80 4.48 -10.49 5.76
CA SER A 80 4.99 -9.80 4.57
C SER A 80 6.49 -9.48 4.68
N GLY A 81 6.94 -9.05 5.87
CA GLY A 81 8.36 -8.84 6.14
C GLY A 81 9.18 -10.12 6.01
N ARG A 82 8.70 -11.26 6.57
CA ARG A 82 9.37 -12.56 6.42
C ARG A 82 9.48 -12.99 4.94
N GLU A 83 8.43 -12.85 4.17
CA GLU A 83 8.43 -13.19 2.74
C GLU A 83 9.41 -12.31 1.96
N SER A 84 9.42 -11.00 2.24
CA SER A 84 10.28 -10.02 1.56
C SER A 84 11.77 -10.25 1.78
N ARG A 85 12.15 -10.88 2.90
CA ARG A 85 13.54 -11.30 3.16
C ARG A 85 14.00 -12.42 2.22
N GLY A 86 13.09 -13.27 1.75
CA GLY A 86 13.38 -14.37 0.85
C GLY A 86 13.21 -14.05 -0.64
N ARG A 87 12.44 -13.01 -0.98
CA ARG A 87 12.23 -12.55 -2.37
C ARG A 87 13.38 -11.66 -2.85
N SER A 88 13.63 -11.69 -4.16
CA SER A 88 14.50 -10.71 -4.81
C SER A 88 13.84 -9.33 -4.87
N ARG A 89 14.65 -8.30 -5.12
CA ARG A 89 14.19 -6.93 -5.35
C ARG A 89 13.19 -6.87 -6.51
N ASP A 90 13.55 -7.46 -7.64
CA ASP A 90 12.74 -7.36 -8.88
C ASP A 90 11.41 -8.10 -8.71
N GLU A 91 11.39 -9.30 -8.10
CA GLU A 91 10.13 -9.99 -7.78
C GLU A 91 9.23 -9.16 -6.85
N THR A 92 9.82 -8.46 -5.87
CA THR A 92 9.06 -7.63 -4.93
C THR A 92 8.48 -6.40 -5.62
N ILE A 93 9.26 -5.75 -6.48
CA ILE A 93 8.82 -4.60 -7.27
C ILE A 93 7.71 -5.01 -8.24
N ASP A 94 7.90 -6.11 -8.98
CA ASP A 94 6.90 -6.60 -9.94
C ASP A 94 5.59 -6.98 -9.26
N ASP A 95 5.66 -7.58 -8.08
CA ASP A 95 4.49 -7.91 -7.27
C ASP A 95 3.71 -6.66 -6.87
N PHE A 96 4.40 -5.67 -6.30
CA PHE A 96 3.79 -4.39 -5.95
C PHE A 96 3.16 -3.72 -7.18
N VAL A 97 3.91 -3.58 -8.28
CA VAL A 97 3.44 -2.90 -9.49
C VAL A 97 2.20 -3.60 -10.06
N THR A 98 2.18 -4.93 -10.04
CA THR A 98 1.05 -5.71 -10.53
C THR A 98 -0.20 -5.46 -9.70
N VAL A 99 -0.11 -5.61 -8.38
CA VAL A 99 -1.27 -5.45 -7.49
C VAL A 99 -1.72 -3.99 -7.45
N ARG A 100 -0.79 -3.03 -7.36
CA ARG A 100 -1.11 -1.60 -7.34
C ARG A 100 -1.80 -1.15 -8.62
N ARG A 101 -1.44 -1.68 -9.79
CA ARG A 101 -2.14 -1.39 -11.05
C ARG A 101 -3.55 -1.97 -11.09
N GLN A 102 -3.77 -3.16 -10.52
CA GLN A 102 -5.11 -3.71 -10.36
C GLN A 102 -5.95 -2.81 -9.44
N LEU A 103 -5.37 -2.32 -8.34
CA LEU A 103 -6.02 -1.38 -7.44
C LEU A 103 -6.39 -0.08 -8.18
N ILE A 104 -5.46 0.51 -8.92
CA ILE A 104 -5.72 1.71 -9.73
C ILE A 104 -6.88 1.50 -10.71
N ALA A 105 -6.90 0.38 -11.42
CA ALA A 105 -7.98 0.05 -12.36
C ALA A 105 -9.33 -0.03 -11.63
N ALA A 106 -9.39 -0.77 -10.51
CA ALA A 106 -10.60 -0.87 -9.71
C ALA A 106 -11.08 0.49 -9.19
N LEU A 107 -10.16 1.37 -8.76
CA LEU A 107 -10.50 2.72 -8.29
C LEU A 107 -11.03 3.62 -9.41
N ARG A 108 -10.51 3.48 -10.64
CA ARG A 108 -11.00 4.23 -11.81
C ARG A 108 -12.42 3.82 -12.20
N ASP A 109 -12.77 2.56 -12.00
CA ASP A 109 -14.07 2.01 -12.35
C ASP A 109 -15.16 2.32 -11.30
N LEU A 110 -14.79 2.84 -10.12
CA LEU A 110 -15.76 3.22 -9.09
C LEU A 110 -16.66 4.38 -9.55
N PRO A 111 -17.99 4.27 -9.35
CA PRO A 111 -18.92 5.36 -9.61
C PRO A 111 -18.53 6.65 -8.87
N ALA A 112 -18.64 7.80 -9.54
CA ALA A 112 -18.28 9.10 -8.95
C ALA A 112 -19.01 9.38 -7.62
N GLY A 113 -20.28 8.97 -7.50
CA GLY A 113 -21.09 9.16 -6.29
C GLY A 113 -20.65 8.31 -5.10
N ASP A 114 -19.96 7.20 -5.33
CA ASP A 114 -19.51 6.29 -4.28
C ASP A 114 -18.37 6.89 -3.46
N TRP A 115 -17.55 7.77 -4.06
CA TRP A 115 -16.42 8.41 -3.36
C TRP A 115 -16.84 9.27 -2.15
N SER A 116 -18.05 9.84 -2.20
CA SER A 116 -18.66 10.63 -1.12
C SER A 116 -19.65 9.83 -0.27
N ARG A 117 -19.97 8.60 -0.66
CA ARG A 117 -20.94 7.77 0.06
C ARG A 117 -20.30 7.24 1.34
N GLU A 118 -21.04 7.29 2.44
CA GLU A 118 -20.61 6.73 3.71
C GLU A 118 -20.77 5.21 3.71
N PHE A 119 -19.79 4.53 4.30
CA PHE A 119 -19.85 3.13 4.69
C PHE A 119 -19.35 2.98 6.13
N GLN A 120 -19.53 1.79 6.68
CA GLN A 120 -19.14 1.46 8.04
C GLN A 120 -18.11 0.33 8.07
N ILE A 121 -17.00 0.52 8.79
CA ILE A 121 -16.04 -0.53 9.15
C ILE A 121 -16.06 -0.66 10.67
N GLY A 122 -16.47 -1.82 11.19
CA GLY A 122 -16.67 -1.98 12.63
C GLY A 122 -17.64 -0.92 13.17
N GLU A 123 -17.19 -0.09 14.10
CA GLU A 123 -17.98 1.01 14.68
C GLU A 123 -17.74 2.37 13.99
N SER A 124 -16.76 2.45 13.08
CA SER A 124 -16.38 3.70 12.42
C SER A 124 -17.13 3.91 11.10
N ARG A 125 -17.66 5.12 10.89
CA ARG A 125 -18.22 5.57 9.62
C ARG A 125 -17.24 6.47 8.89
N MET A 126 -17.07 6.24 7.59
CA MET A 126 -16.18 7.03 6.75
C MET A 126 -16.59 6.95 5.27
N THR A 127 -15.94 7.76 4.44
CA THR A 127 -16.07 7.73 2.97
C THR A 127 -14.83 7.10 2.34
N LEU A 128 -14.92 6.71 1.07
CA LEU A 128 -13.75 6.18 0.34
C LEU A 128 -12.64 7.24 0.25
N GLY A 129 -13.03 8.50 0.06
CA GLY A 129 -12.09 9.61 0.01
C GLY A 129 -11.35 9.87 1.32
N HIS A 130 -11.88 9.45 2.47
CA HIS A 130 -11.15 9.45 3.76
C HIS A 130 -10.28 8.19 3.84
N TYR A 131 -10.85 7.01 3.60
CA TYR A 131 -10.14 5.74 3.69
C TYR A 131 -8.83 5.72 2.88
N PHE A 132 -8.88 6.13 1.61
CA PHE A 132 -7.70 6.18 0.75
C PHE A 132 -6.76 7.34 1.04
N ALA A 133 -7.22 8.42 1.70
CA ALA A 133 -6.31 9.45 2.18
C ALA A 133 -5.36 8.88 3.24
N GLY A 134 -5.86 8.04 4.16
CA GLY A 134 -5.01 7.34 5.13
C GLY A 134 -4.01 6.39 4.47
N MET A 135 -4.38 5.74 3.35
CA MET A 135 -3.46 4.88 2.59
C MET A 135 -2.36 5.68 1.88
N ILE A 136 -2.68 6.88 1.41
CA ILE A 136 -1.71 7.81 0.81
C ILE A 136 -0.73 8.29 1.87
N GLU A 137 -1.22 8.71 3.04
CA GLU A 137 -0.37 9.12 4.17
C GLU A 137 0.59 7.99 4.58
N HIS A 138 0.12 6.74 4.58
CA HIS A 138 0.92 5.55 4.84
C HIS A 138 2.04 5.35 3.80
N ASP A 139 1.70 5.37 2.50
CA ASP A 139 2.69 5.26 1.43
C ASP A 139 3.75 6.36 1.54
N GLU A 140 3.32 7.61 1.67
CA GLU A 140 4.23 8.76 1.75
C GLU A 140 5.15 8.69 2.98
N HIS A 141 4.63 8.21 4.12
CA HIS A 141 5.43 8.00 5.33
C HIS A 141 6.60 7.07 5.04
N HIS A 142 6.34 5.92 4.42
CA HIS A 142 7.37 4.93 4.11
C HIS A 142 8.29 5.37 2.97
N PHE A 143 7.78 6.06 1.95
CA PHE A 143 8.62 6.61 0.88
C PHE A 143 9.61 7.64 1.41
N ARG A 144 9.21 8.46 2.40
CA ARG A 144 10.14 9.36 3.10
C ARG A 144 11.21 8.58 3.86
N GLN A 145 10.86 7.51 4.57
CA GLN A 145 11.83 6.68 5.27
C GLN A 145 12.84 6.02 4.31
N ILE A 146 12.37 5.48 3.19
CA ILE A 146 13.23 4.88 2.15
C ILE A 146 14.22 5.92 1.61
N ARG A 147 13.73 7.11 1.21
CA ARG A 147 14.61 8.19 0.73
C ARG A 147 15.66 8.57 1.76
N GLN A 148 15.26 8.74 3.03
CA GLN A 148 16.18 9.05 4.12
C GLN A 148 17.24 7.95 4.33
N ALA A 149 16.88 6.68 4.19
CA ALA A 149 17.82 5.57 4.33
C ALA A 149 18.86 5.55 3.19
N LEU A 150 18.47 5.98 1.99
CA LEU A 150 19.35 6.07 0.82
C LEU A 150 20.26 7.32 0.86
N GLU A 151 19.78 8.43 1.39
CA GLU A 151 20.57 9.67 1.53
C GLU A 151 21.67 9.58 2.61
N ASN A 152 21.47 8.73 3.63
CA ASN A 152 22.32 8.65 4.82
C ASN A 152 23.37 7.52 4.79
N GLY A 153 23.61 6.87 3.66
CA GLY A 153 24.63 5.81 3.57
C GLY A 153 25.27 5.74 2.21
#